data_AF-O34217-F1
#
_entry.id   AF-O34217-F1
#
_cell.length_a   1.000
_cell.length_b   1.000
_cell.length_c   1.000
_cell.angle_alpha   90.00
_cell.angle_beta   90.00
_cell.angle_gamma   90.00
#
_symmetry.space_group_name_H-M   'P 1'
#
loop_
_entity.id
_entity.type
_entity.pdbx_description
1 polymer ?
#
loop_
_entity_poly.entity_id
_entity_poly.type
_entity_poly.pdbx_seq_one_letter_code
_entity_poly.pdbx_strand_id
1 'polypeptide(L)'
;GSKFKVEPWVKTWNRWVYEDWGGIWIGRLAKYGVNSPPSLRDAKKDAYWAHHDLFLLAYALWPTGFFRLSLPDEEDMEWFEANYPGWDAHYGKILREWKALGCEDPSSGFIPIQWLIQHGHKVYVDRTSQVPFCPTLAKCSGSLRVHEFNGQKHSFSDDWGERQWLAEPERYEC
;
A
#
# COMPACT_ATOMS: atom_id res chain seq x y z
N GLY A 1 7.25 -11.94 3.97
CA GLY A 1 7.78 -11.96 2.58
C GLY A 1 8.17 -13.37 2.21
N SER A 2 8.65 -13.61 0.98
CA SER A 2 9.29 -14.87 0.62
C SER A 2 10.74 -14.88 1.09
N LYS A 3 11.31 -16.03 1.46
CA LYS A 3 12.75 -16.13 1.76
C LYS A 3 13.58 -15.97 0.47
N PHE A 4 13.26 -16.77 -0.54
CA PHE A 4 13.89 -16.69 -1.85
C PHE A 4 13.17 -15.65 -2.72
N LYS A 5 13.94 -14.70 -3.27
CA LYS A 5 13.44 -13.62 -4.15
C LYS A 5 13.69 -13.99 -5.60
N VAL A 6 12.70 -13.74 -6.46
CA VAL A 6 12.82 -13.98 -7.92
C VAL A 6 13.15 -12.67 -8.63
N GLU A 7 12.32 -11.65 -8.45
CA GLU A 7 12.51 -10.33 -9.03
C GLU A 7 11.83 -9.26 -8.16
N PRO A 8 12.30 -7.99 -8.19
CA PRO A 8 11.62 -6.90 -7.51
C PRO A 8 10.30 -6.56 -8.21
N TRP A 9 9.25 -6.41 -7.40
CA TRP A 9 7.89 -6.15 -7.85
C TRP A 9 7.77 -4.99 -8.83
N VAL A 10 8.56 -3.91 -8.65
CA VAL A 10 8.55 -2.76 -9.58
C VAL A 10 8.86 -3.15 -11.03
N LYS A 11 9.75 -4.14 -11.26
CA LYS A 11 10.05 -4.65 -12.61
C LYS A 11 8.89 -5.46 -13.15
N THR A 12 8.34 -6.36 -12.32
CA THR A 12 7.18 -7.18 -12.65
C THR A 12 5.97 -6.34 -13.02
N TRP A 13 5.62 -5.36 -12.18
CA TRP A 13 4.45 -4.50 -12.35
C TRP A 13 4.55 -3.69 -13.64
N ASN A 14 5.72 -3.09 -13.91
CA ASN A 14 5.91 -2.33 -15.15
C ASN A 14 5.76 -3.22 -16.38
N ARG A 15 6.39 -4.40 -16.39
CA ARG A 15 6.28 -5.34 -17.51
C ARG A 15 4.83 -5.78 -17.72
N TRP A 16 4.17 -6.26 -16.68
CA TRP A 16 2.82 -6.82 -16.82
C TRP A 16 1.75 -5.77 -17.10
N VAL A 17 1.75 -4.67 -16.35
CA VAL A 17 0.65 -3.70 -16.40
C VAL A 17 0.91 -2.65 -17.48
N TYR A 18 2.13 -2.14 -17.59
CA TYR A 18 2.43 -1.03 -18.47
C TYR A 18 2.78 -1.49 -19.90
N GLU A 19 3.63 -2.51 -20.03
CA GLU A 19 4.13 -2.98 -21.33
C GLU A 19 3.17 -4.01 -21.95
N ASP A 20 2.95 -5.14 -21.28
CA ASP A 20 2.17 -6.26 -21.81
C ASP A 20 0.69 -5.91 -21.93
N TRP A 21 0.08 -5.45 -20.82
CA TRP A 21 -1.34 -5.13 -20.79
C TRP A 21 -1.64 -3.76 -21.43
N GLY A 22 -1.09 -2.69 -20.86
CA GLY A 22 -1.38 -1.32 -21.28
C GLY A 22 -0.89 -0.99 -22.69
N GLY A 23 0.18 -1.66 -23.15
CA GLY A 23 0.73 -1.52 -24.49
C GLY A 23 0.16 -2.54 -25.48
N ILE A 24 0.54 -3.81 -25.35
CA ILE A 24 0.24 -4.83 -26.37
C ILE A 24 -1.24 -5.21 -26.35
N TRP A 25 -1.77 -5.59 -25.19
CA TRP A 25 -3.13 -6.13 -25.09
C TRP A 25 -4.18 -5.08 -25.46
N ILE A 26 -4.13 -3.91 -24.82
CA ILE A 26 -5.06 -2.81 -25.13
C ILE A 26 -4.82 -2.26 -26.54
N GLY A 27 -3.57 -2.20 -27.01
CA GLY A 27 -3.26 -1.77 -28.38
C GLY A 27 -3.96 -2.58 -29.47
N ARG A 28 -4.15 -3.90 -29.27
CA ARG A 28 -4.92 -4.74 -30.20
C ARG A 28 -6.41 -4.39 -30.27
N LEU A 29 -6.94 -3.71 -29.24
CA LEU A 29 -8.33 -3.28 -29.14
C LEU A 29 -8.56 -1.85 -29.66
N ALA A 30 -7.51 -1.12 -30.02
CA ALA A 30 -7.61 0.25 -30.54
C ALA A 30 -8.51 0.34 -31.78
N LYS A 31 -8.53 -0.68 -32.64
CA LYS A 31 -9.44 -0.78 -33.80
C LYS A 31 -10.94 -0.82 -33.42
N TYR A 32 -11.25 -1.07 -32.16
CA TYR A 32 -12.60 -1.04 -31.60
C TYR A 32 -12.87 0.20 -30.75
N GLY A 33 -12.00 1.22 -30.79
CA GLY A 33 -12.14 2.46 -30.03
C GLY A 33 -11.72 2.38 -28.56
N VAL A 34 -11.07 1.28 -28.14
CA VAL A 34 -10.54 1.14 -26.77
C VAL A 34 -9.20 1.83 -26.67
N ASN A 35 -9.03 2.66 -25.63
CA ASN A 35 -7.78 3.34 -25.30
C ASN A 35 -7.22 2.80 -23.98
N SER A 36 -5.89 2.90 -23.80
CA SER A 36 -5.27 2.64 -22.50
C SER A 36 -5.84 3.59 -21.44
N PRO A 37 -6.05 3.12 -20.19
CA PRO A 37 -6.73 3.94 -19.18
C PRO A 37 -6.01 5.27 -18.94
N PRO A 38 -6.74 6.38 -18.78
CA PRO A 38 -6.13 7.68 -18.49
C PRO A 38 -5.39 7.68 -17.14
N SER A 39 -5.83 6.83 -16.20
CA SER A 39 -5.22 6.67 -14.87
C SER A 39 -3.94 5.81 -14.85
N LEU A 40 -3.55 5.19 -15.97
CA LEU A 40 -2.43 4.23 -16.01
C LEU A 40 -1.10 4.86 -15.57
N ARG A 41 -0.90 6.16 -15.86
CA ARG A 41 0.30 6.89 -15.44
C ARG A 41 0.35 7.13 -13.93
N ASP A 42 -0.79 7.34 -13.30
CA ASP A 42 -0.86 7.57 -11.86
C ASP A 42 -0.68 6.25 -11.11
N ALA A 43 -1.33 5.17 -11.59
CA ALA A 43 -1.09 3.82 -11.09
C ALA A 43 0.41 3.44 -11.12
N LYS A 44 1.13 3.83 -12.19
CA LYS A 44 2.58 3.57 -12.30
C LYS A 44 3.41 4.32 -11.27
N LYS A 45 3.03 5.54 -10.91
CA LYS A 45 3.74 6.31 -9.87
C LYS A 45 3.60 5.62 -8.51
N ASP A 46 2.38 5.20 -8.17
CA ASP A 46 2.10 4.59 -6.86
C ASP A 46 2.66 3.18 -6.69
N ALA A 47 2.74 2.41 -7.79
CA ALA A 47 3.21 1.03 -7.77
C ALA A 47 4.62 0.84 -7.15
N TYR A 48 5.45 1.88 -7.16
CA TYR A 48 6.82 1.82 -6.65
C TYR A 48 6.87 1.53 -5.14
N TRP A 49 6.13 2.29 -4.31
CA TRP A 49 6.18 2.18 -2.84
C TRP A 49 4.95 1.53 -2.21
N ALA A 50 3.81 1.47 -2.91
CA ALA A 50 2.53 1.07 -2.31
C ALA A 50 2.56 -0.30 -1.58
N HIS A 51 3.32 -1.26 -2.10
CA HIS A 51 3.42 -2.58 -1.48
C HIS A 51 4.27 -2.60 -0.19
N HIS A 52 5.21 -1.67 -0.03
CA HIS A 52 5.97 -1.49 1.21
C HIS A 52 5.15 -0.72 2.24
N ASP A 53 4.45 0.34 1.81
CA ASP A 53 3.49 1.08 2.64
C ASP A 53 2.43 0.12 3.21
N LEU A 54 1.88 -0.78 2.38
CA LEU A 54 0.89 -1.75 2.80
C LEU A 54 1.45 -2.81 3.77
N PHE A 55 2.72 -3.24 3.59
CA PHE A 55 3.33 -4.20 4.50
C PHE A 55 3.50 -3.65 5.92
N LEU A 56 3.83 -2.35 6.07
CA LEU A 56 3.84 -1.72 7.40
C LEU A 56 2.50 -1.87 8.11
N LEU A 57 1.40 -1.61 7.40
CA LEU A 57 0.05 -1.70 7.97
C LEU A 57 -0.35 -3.14 8.25
N ALA A 58 -0.06 -4.05 7.31
CA ALA A 58 -0.34 -5.47 7.46
C ALA A 58 0.41 -6.07 8.67
N TYR A 59 1.68 -5.69 8.87
CA TYR A 59 2.45 -6.13 10.03
C TYR A 59 1.98 -5.45 11.31
N ALA A 60 1.63 -4.17 11.30
CA ALA A 60 1.08 -3.49 12.48
C ALA A 60 -0.25 -4.08 12.96
N LEU A 61 -1.05 -4.60 12.03
CA LEU A 61 -2.34 -5.25 12.27
C LEU A 61 -2.26 -6.78 12.21
N TRP A 62 -1.08 -7.39 12.36
CA TRP A 62 -0.91 -8.83 12.24
C TRP A 62 -1.90 -9.70 13.06
N PRO A 63 -2.40 -9.30 14.25
CA PRO A 63 -3.37 -10.10 15.00
C PRO A 63 -4.74 -10.26 14.31
N THR A 64 -5.07 -9.41 13.34
CA THR A 64 -6.34 -9.51 12.59
C THR A 64 -6.26 -10.47 11.41
N GLY A 65 -5.07 -10.96 11.07
CA GLY A 65 -4.84 -11.91 10.00
C GLY A 65 -5.07 -13.36 10.43
N PHE A 66 -5.11 -14.25 9.43
CA PHE A 66 -5.18 -15.71 9.62
C PHE A 66 -3.90 -16.41 9.14
N PHE A 67 -2.82 -15.65 8.97
CA PHE A 67 -1.51 -16.12 8.53
C PHE A 67 -0.40 -15.55 9.42
N ARG A 68 0.71 -16.28 9.51
CA ARG A 68 1.87 -15.84 10.29
C ARG A 68 2.74 -14.93 9.44
N LEU A 69 3.16 -13.81 10.01
CA LEU A 69 4.10 -12.87 9.41
C LEU A 69 5.49 -13.01 10.04
N SER A 70 6.49 -12.50 9.35
CA SER A 70 7.88 -12.42 9.83
C SER A 70 8.46 -11.09 9.38
N LEU A 71 9.22 -10.45 10.26
CA LEU A 71 10.04 -9.31 9.85
C LEU A 71 11.10 -9.73 8.82
N PRO A 72 11.50 -8.82 7.91
CA PRO A 72 12.69 -9.02 7.08
C PRO A 72 13.91 -9.31 7.96
N ASP A 73 14.72 -10.30 7.58
CA ASP A 73 16.06 -10.47 8.15
C ASP A 73 17.09 -9.57 7.45
N GLU A 74 18.36 -9.63 7.85
CA GLU A 74 19.40 -8.74 7.31
C GLU A 74 19.59 -8.93 5.79
N GLU A 75 19.58 -10.19 5.32
CA GLU A 75 19.68 -10.50 3.88
C GLU A 75 18.48 -9.93 3.11
N ASP A 76 17.28 -10.01 3.69
CA ASP A 76 16.08 -9.41 3.12
C ASP A 76 16.18 -7.89 3.07
N MET A 77 16.67 -7.24 4.14
CA MET A 77 16.82 -5.78 4.21
C MET A 77 17.86 -5.27 3.21
N GLU A 78 19.01 -5.95 3.07
CA GLU A 78 20.02 -5.64 2.05
C GLU A 78 19.42 -5.75 0.63
N TRP A 79 18.65 -6.81 0.38
CA TRP A 79 17.98 -6.99 -0.90
C TRP A 79 16.95 -5.89 -1.17
N PHE A 80 16.17 -5.49 -0.16
CA PHE A 80 15.20 -4.39 -0.31
C PHE A 80 15.90 -3.07 -0.60
N GLU A 81 16.94 -2.70 0.13
CA GLU A 81 17.68 -1.45 -0.12
C GLU A 81 18.33 -1.44 -1.51
N ALA A 82 18.90 -2.57 -1.96
CA ALA A 82 19.51 -2.67 -3.28
C ALA A 82 18.51 -2.49 -4.44
N ASN A 83 17.24 -2.92 -4.26
CA ASN A 83 16.21 -2.83 -5.29
C ASN A 83 15.30 -1.60 -5.15
N TYR A 84 15.23 -1.03 -3.95
CA TYR A 84 14.43 0.14 -3.58
C TYR A 84 15.26 1.10 -2.72
N PRO A 85 16.23 1.83 -3.31
CA PRO A 85 17.09 2.73 -2.55
C PRO A 85 16.30 3.72 -1.69
N GLY A 86 16.68 3.81 -0.41
CA GLY A 86 15.94 4.56 0.61
C GLY A 86 14.82 3.78 1.31
N TRP A 87 14.76 2.46 1.12
CA TRP A 87 13.87 1.58 1.87
C TRP A 87 14.32 1.44 3.32
N ASP A 88 15.62 1.22 3.56
CA ASP A 88 16.14 0.97 4.91
C ASP A 88 16.03 2.22 5.80
N ALA A 89 16.33 3.40 5.24
CA ALA A 89 16.22 4.68 5.94
C ALA A 89 14.80 5.00 6.43
N HIS A 90 13.79 4.31 5.91
CA HIS A 90 12.38 4.50 6.26
C HIS A 90 11.77 3.23 6.88
N TYR A 91 11.47 2.21 6.06
CA TYR A 91 10.81 0.99 6.51
C TYR A 91 11.73 0.15 7.38
N GLY A 92 12.98 -0.07 6.96
CA GLY A 92 13.95 -0.87 7.71
C GLY A 92 14.19 -0.31 9.11
N LYS A 93 14.29 1.01 9.24
CA LYS A 93 14.36 1.72 10.53
C LYS A 93 13.14 1.43 11.42
N ILE A 94 11.92 1.60 10.90
CA ILE A 94 10.68 1.35 11.66
C ILE A 94 10.59 -0.11 12.11
N LEU A 95 10.87 -1.05 11.21
CA LEU A 95 10.78 -2.49 11.50
C LEU A 95 11.83 -2.94 12.53
N ARG A 96 13.04 -2.38 12.49
CA ARG A 96 14.07 -2.61 13.52
C ARG A 96 13.65 -2.05 14.89
N GLU A 97 13.00 -0.89 14.91
CA GLU A 97 12.45 -0.33 16.15
C GLU A 97 11.34 -1.23 16.73
N TRP A 98 10.40 -1.71 15.92
CA TRP A 98 9.37 -2.63 16.37
C TRP A 98 9.94 -3.94 16.90
N LYS A 99 11.00 -4.46 16.26
CA LYS A 99 11.73 -5.64 16.74
C LYS A 99 12.36 -5.38 18.10
N ALA A 100 12.99 -4.22 18.30
CA ALA A 100 13.61 -3.83 19.57
C ALA A 100 12.57 -3.66 20.69
N LEU A 101 11.34 -3.27 20.35
CA LEU A 101 10.18 -3.21 21.27
C LEU A 101 9.55 -4.59 21.53
N GLY A 102 10.03 -5.66 20.90
CA GLY A 102 9.59 -7.03 21.17
C GLY A 102 8.31 -7.44 20.44
N CYS A 103 8.03 -6.92 19.24
CA CYS A 103 6.78 -7.23 18.51
C CYS A 103 6.57 -8.71 18.15
N GLU A 104 7.62 -9.54 18.22
CA GLU A 104 7.56 -10.99 18.01
C GLU A 104 7.60 -11.79 19.32
N ASP A 105 7.83 -11.12 20.47
CA ASP A 105 7.84 -11.72 21.80
C ASP A 105 6.44 -11.60 22.44
N PRO A 106 5.72 -12.70 22.70
CA PRO A 106 4.38 -12.65 23.28
C PRO A 106 4.34 -12.08 24.70
N SER A 107 5.48 -12.02 25.40
CA SER A 107 5.58 -11.44 26.74
C SER A 107 5.77 -9.92 26.76
N SER A 108 6.04 -9.30 25.60
CA SER A 108 6.32 -7.86 25.51
C SER A 108 5.09 -6.97 25.77
N GLY A 109 3.89 -7.50 25.51
CA GLY A 109 2.65 -6.71 25.51
C GLY A 109 2.59 -5.65 24.39
N PHE A 110 3.51 -5.68 23.43
CA PHE A 110 3.62 -4.72 22.34
C PHE A 110 3.02 -5.24 21.04
N ILE A 111 2.15 -4.43 20.42
CA ILE A 111 1.65 -4.65 19.05
C ILE A 111 1.90 -3.36 18.26
N PRO A 112 2.46 -3.41 17.03
CA PRO A 112 2.92 -2.19 16.37
C PRO A 112 1.82 -1.18 16.02
N ILE A 113 0.54 -1.56 15.99
CA ILE A 113 -0.56 -0.58 15.92
C ILE A 113 -0.53 0.44 17.07
N GLN A 114 -0.05 0.05 18.26
CA GLN A 114 0.12 0.95 19.40
C GLN A 114 1.19 2.01 19.10
N TRP A 115 2.29 1.61 18.45
CA TRP A 115 3.35 2.52 18.02
C TRP A 115 2.80 3.55 17.02
N LEU A 116 2.01 3.11 16.04
CA LEU A 116 1.35 4.02 15.09
C LEU A 116 0.48 5.04 15.81
N ILE A 117 -0.37 4.61 16.75
CA ILE A 117 -1.25 5.49 17.53
C ILE A 117 -0.44 6.50 18.35
N GLN A 118 0.59 6.05 19.07
CA GLN A 118 1.42 6.90 19.94
C GLN A 118 2.20 7.97 19.16
N HIS A 119 2.61 7.67 17.93
CA HIS A 119 3.36 8.59 17.06
C HIS A 119 2.45 9.44 16.15
N GLY A 120 1.12 9.36 16.32
CA GLY A 120 0.17 10.15 15.54
C GLY A 120 -0.05 9.65 14.10
N HIS A 121 0.39 8.43 13.79
CA HIS A 121 0.22 7.80 12.49
C HIS A 121 -1.15 7.12 12.40
N LYS A 122 -2.15 7.90 11.98
CA LYS A 122 -3.52 7.39 11.81
C LYS A 122 -3.62 6.51 10.57
N VAL A 123 -4.22 5.34 10.73
CA VAL A 123 -4.60 4.43 9.65
C VAL A 123 -6.05 4.72 9.27
N TYR A 124 -6.28 4.91 7.97
CA TYR A 124 -7.60 5.10 7.37
C TYR A 124 -7.91 3.91 6.47
N VAL A 125 -9.19 3.74 6.13
CA VAL A 125 -9.65 2.77 5.13
C VAL A 125 -10.33 3.57 4.03
N ASP A 126 -9.92 3.35 2.79
CA ASP A 126 -10.53 4.01 1.64
C ASP A 126 -11.97 3.51 1.44
N ARG A 127 -12.92 4.43 1.36
CA ARG A 127 -14.35 4.10 1.24
C ARG A 127 -14.68 3.33 -0.04
N THR A 128 -13.89 3.52 -1.09
CA THR A 128 -14.16 2.94 -2.40
C THR A 128 -13.50 1.56 -2.55
N SER A 129 -12.20 1.46 -2.30
CA SER A 129 -11.38 0.27 -2.53
C SER A 129 -11.18 -0.63 -1.30
N GLN A 130 -11.47 -0.12 -0.10
CA GLN A 130 -11.20 -0.79 1.18
C GLN A 130 -9.71 -0.99 1.50
N VAL A 131 -8.81 -0.43 0.69
CA VAL A 131 -7.36 -0.52 0.95
C VAL A 131 -7.03 0.36 2.15
N PRO A 132 -6.35 -0.16 3.19
CA PRO A 132 -5.90 0.66 4.30
C PRO A 132 -4.73 1.55 3.87
N PHE A 133 -4.68 2.77 4.39
CA PHE A 133 -3.61 3.71 4.09
C PHE A 133 -3.25 4.58 5.30
N CYS A 134 -1.98 5.01 5.37
CA CYS A 134 -1.48 5.89 6.43
C CYS A 134 -0.73 7.08 5.81
N PRO A 135 -1.42 8.23 5.61
CA PRO A 135 -0.87 9.37 4.87
C PRO A 135 0.42 9.94 5.43
N THR A 136 0.64 9.81 6.75
CA THR A 136 1.82 10.39 7.43
C THR A 136 3.08 9.53 7.29
N LEU A 137 2.94 8.27 6.88
CA LEU A 137 4.06 7.34 6.68
C LEU A 137 4.23 6.94 5.22
N ALA A 138 3.16 6.97 4.43
CA ALA A 138 3.19 6.49 3.06
C ALA A 138 4.23 7.23 2.20
N LYS A 139 4.98 6.48 1.39
CA LYS A 139 5.85 7.04 0.35
C LYS A 139 5.18 7.09 -1.02
N CYS A 140 4.02 6.43 -1.20
CA CYS A 140 3.19 6.58 -2.40
C CYS A 140 2.54 7.96 -2.51
N SER A 141 1.92 8.27 -3.66
CA SER A 141 1.33 9.59 -3.92
C SER A 141 -0.11 9.76 -3.45
N GLY A 142 -0.68 8.72 -2.83
CA GLY A 142 -2.00 8.77 -2.20
C GLY A 142 -2.12 9.92 -1.20
N SER A 143 -3.30 10.50 -1.10
CA SER A 143 -3.59 11.64 -0.22
C SER A 143 -4.86 11.38 0.58
N LEU A 144 -5.07 12.09 1.69
CA LEU A 144 -6.29 11.95 2.47
C LEU A 144 -7.29 13.03 2.05
N ARG A 145 -8.48 12.62 1.60
CA ARG A 145 -9.68 13.46 1.62
C ARG A 145 -10.67 12.89 2.61
N VAL A 146 -11.35 13.75 3.36
CA VAL A 146 -12.43 13.35 4.27
C VAL A 146 -13.65 14.20 3.96
N HIS A 147 -14.73 13.55 3.56
CA HIS A 147 -16.04 14.19 3.33
C HIS A 147 -17.01 13.80 4.42
N GLU A 148 -17.95 14.70 4.73
CA GLU A 148 -19.12 14.40 5.54
C GLU A 148 -20.36 14.48 4.65
N PHE A 149 -21.13 13.39 4.58
CA PHE A 149 -22.35 13.29 3.79
C PHE A 149 -23.43 12.59 4.60
N ASN A 150 -24.60 13.22 4.72
CA ASN A 150 -25.72 12.74 5.55
C ASN A 150 -25.30 12.35 6.98
N GLY A 151 -24.39 13.12 7.59
CA GLY A 151 -23.89 12.90 8.95
C GLY A 151 -22.89 11.74 9.10
N GLN A 152 -22.44 11.13 8.00
CA GLN A 152 -21.40 10.11 8.00
C GLN A 152 -20.10 10.63 7.38
N LYS A 153 -18.96 10.20 7.92
CA LYS A 153 -17.64 10.56 7.41
C LYS A 153 -17.09 9.46 6.50
N HIS A 154 -16.47 9.88 5.41
CA HIS A 154 -15.90 9.01 4.38
C HIS A 154 -14.47 9.46 4.06
N SER A 155 -13.51 8.53 4.08
CA SER A 155 -12.11 8.78 3.76
C SER A 155 -11.75 8.23 2.38
N PHE A 156 -10.96 8.99 1.61
CA PHE A 156 -10.52 8.63 0.27
C PHE A 156 -9.01 8.73 0.09
N SER A 157 -8.42 7.76 -0.61
CA SER A 157 -6.97 7.67 -0.85
C SER A 157 -6.50 8.28 -2.19
N ASP A 158 -7.39 8.47 -3.15
CA ASP A 158 -7.06 8.99 -4.49
C ASP A 158 -8.25 9.66 -5.19
N ASP A 159 -7.95 10.43 -6.24
CA ASP A 159 -8.94 11.21 -7.00
C ASP A 159 -9.90 10.33 -7.82
N TRP A 160 -9.49 9.12 -8.19
CA TRP A 160 -10.30 8.22 -9.01
C TRP A 160 -11.39 7.56 -8.16
N GLY A 161 -11.03 7.05 -6.99
CA GLY A 161 -11.95 6.47 -6.03
C GLY A 161 -12.88 7.49 -5.39
N GLU A 162 -12.37 8.71 -5.10
CA GLU A 162 -13.21 9.82 -4.66
C GLU A 162 -14.26 10.20 -5.72
N ARG A 163 -13.85 10.32 -6.99
CA ARG A 163 -14.78 10.63 -8.09
C ARG A 163 -15.88 9.58 -8.22
N GLN A 164 -15.51 8.29 -8.10
CA GLN A 164 -16.48 7.19 -8.14
C GLN A 164 -17.52 7.36 -7.03
N TRP A 165 -17.07 7.60 -5.79
CA TRP A 165 -17.99 7.78 -4.66
C TRP A 165 -18.85 9.04 -4.78
N LEU A 166 -18.29 10.15 -5.26
CA LEU A 166 -19.07 11.39 -5.45
C LEU A 166 -20.17 11.23 -6.50
N ALA A 167 -19.95 10.39 -7.51
CA ALA A 167 -20.92 10.13 -8.56
C ALA A 167 -21.93 9.01 -8.20
N GLU A 168 -21.50 8.04 -7.39
CA GLU A 168 -22.24 6.80 -7.12
C GLU A 168 -22.18 6.40 -5.63
N PRO A 169 -22.52 7.29 -4.67
CA PRO A 169 -22.29 7.04 -3.24
C PRO A 169 -23.04 5.81 -2.71
N GLU A 170 -24.21 5.50 -3.28
CA GLU A 170 -25.05 4.35 -2.93
C GLU A 170 -24.39 2.99 -3.26
N ARG A 171 -23.34 2.99 -4.08
CA ARG A 171 -22.60 1.76 -4.44
C ARG A 171 -21.48 1.44 -3.46
N TYR A 172 -21.13 2.37 -2.58
CA TYR A 172 -19.94 2.32 -1.74
C TYR A 172 -20.29 2.59 -0.28
N GLU A 173 -21.06 1.68 0.32
CA GLU A 173 -21.56 1.78 1.71
C GLU A 173 -20.84 0.85 2.70
N CYS A 174 -19.85 0.08 2.22
CA CYS A 174 -19.00 -0.80 3.04
C CYS A 174 -18.24 -0.03 4.12
#